data_AF-A0A3Q8VHQ2-F1
#
_entry.id   AF-A0A3Q8VHQ2-F1
#
_cell.length_a   1.000
_cell.length_b   1.000
_cell.length_c   1.000
_cell.angle_alpha   90.00
_cell.angle_beta   90.00
_cell.angle_gamma   90.00
#
_symmetry.space_group_name_H-M   'P 1'
#
loop_
_entity.id
_entity.type
_entity.pdbx_description
1 polymer ?
#
loop_
_entity_poly.entity_id
_entity_poly.type
_entity_poly.pdbx_seq_one_letter_code
_entity_poly.pdbx_strand_id
1 'polypeptide(L)'
;MAEHPAYPVGLRLAGRRVVVLGAGQVAQRRLPALIAAGADLHVVSPEATPSVEAMADAGELTWHRRRYTEGDLADAWYALIATSDPDANTTASAEAERHRVWCVRSDDADAATAWTPATGTSEGVTVAVLTTRARGRDPRHTAAIRDAVVEGLRDGTLVAPHHRTRTPGVALVGGGPGDPDLITVRGRRLLAEADVVIADRLGPRDLLAELPPHVEVIDAAKIPYGRFMAQEAINNALIEHAREGKSVVRLKGGDPYVFGRGMEELQALAEAGIPCTVVPGISSSISVPGAAGIPVTHRGVAHEFTVVSGHVAPDDERSLVHWPSLAKLTGTLVVLMGVDKIGRIAETLVAHGRSPDTPVALVQEGTTAAQRRVDATLATVAETVVAQDVKPPAVIVIGDVVAVGPRGAA
;
A
#
# COMPACT_ATOMS: atom_id res chain seq x y z
N MET A 1 -0.91 17.64 -41.20
CA MET A 1 -1.43 18.68 -40.29
C MET A 1 -1.02 18.50 -38.83
N ALA A 2 0.01 17.71 -38.49
CA ALA A 2 0.59 17.78 -37.15
C ALA A 2 2.11 17.84 -37.27
N GLU A 3 2.65 19.05 -37.35
CA GLU A 3 4.07 19.34 -37.04
C GLU A 3 4.25 19.70 -35.57
N HIS A 4 3.14 19.96 -34.86
CA HIS A 4 3.10 20.44 -33.49
C HIS A 4 2.48 19.40 -32.54
N PRO A 5 2.89 19.37 -31.26
CA PRO A 5 2.33 18.46 -30.26
C PRO A 5 0.87 18.79 -29.94
N ALA A 6 0.15 17.79 -29.42
CA ALA A 6 -1.19 17.96 -28.88
C ALA A 6 -1.20 18.92 -27.69
N TYR A 7 -2.19 19.80 -27.62
CA TYR A 7 -2.46 20.58 -26.41
C TYR A 7 -3.34 19.77 -25.45
N PRO A 8 -2.86 19.44 -24.23
CA PRO A 8 -3.63 18.64 -23.29
C PRO A 8 -4.78 19.46 -22.68
N VAL A 9 -6.01 19.02 -22.91
CA VAL A 9 -7.22 19.61 -22.31
C VAL A 9 -8.20 18.50 -21.93
N GLY A 10 -8.90 18.66 -20.81
CA GLY A 10 -10.00 17.79 -20.41
C GLY A 10 -11.33 18.28 -21.01
N LEU A 11 -12.13 17.35 -21.55
CA LEU A 11 -13.46 17.66 -22.10
C LEU A 11 -14.54 17.33 -21.08
N ARG A 12 -15.49 18.26 -20.88
CA ARG A 12 -16.73 18.01 -20.11
C ARG A 12 -17.85 17.63 -21.07
N LEU A 13 -18.17 16.33 -21.12
CA LEU A 13 -19.13 15.77 -22.09
C LEU A 13 -20.54 15.59 -21.53
N ALA A 14 -20.79 15.90 -20.26
CA ALA A 14 -22.10 15.78 -19.63
C ALA A 14 -23.21 16.45 -20.46
N GLY A 15 -24.17 15.65 -20.96
CA GLY A 15 -25.29 16.08 -21.80
C GLY A 15 -24.90 16.60 -23.19
N ARG A 16 -23.64 16.42 -23.63
CA ARG A 16 -23.16 16.85 -24.94
C ARG A 16 -23.31 15.71 -25.93
N ARG A 17 -23.81 16.03 -27.12
CA ARG A 17 -23.92 15.09 -28.25
C ARG A 17 -22.53 14.61 -28.66
N VAL A 18 -22.32 13.30 -28.57
CA VAL A 18 -21.10 12.61 -29.00
C VAL A 18 -21.47 11.54 -30.01
N VAL A 19 -20.80 11.54 -31.17
CA VAL A 19 -21.07 10.58 -32.24
C VAL A 19 -19.93 9.58 -32.35
N VAL A 20 -20.26 8.29 -32.36
CA VAL A 20 -19.31 7.20 -32.58
C VAL A 20 -19.67 6.49 -33.88
N LEU A 21 -18.75 6.47 -34.83
CA LEU A 21 -18.92 5.71 -36.06
C LEU A 21 -18.32 4.32 -35.87
N GLY A 22 -19.14 3.30 -36.08
CA GLY A 22 -18.78 1.90 -35.86
C GLY A 22 -19.14 1.40 -34.45
N ALA A 23 -19.59 0.15 -34.40
CA ALA A 23 -19.97 -0.53 -33.14
C ALA A 23 -19.21 -1.86 -32.96
N GLY A 24 -18.01 -1.96 -33.54
CA GLY A 24 -17.10 -3.09 -33.39
C GLY A 24 -16.29 -3.06 -32.09
N GLN A 25 -15.35 -4.00 -31.94
CA GLN A 25 -14.49 -4.13 -30.76
C GLN A 25 -13.71 -2.86 -30.40
N VAL A 26 -13.30 -2.07 -31.39
CA VAL A 26 -12.57 -0.81 -31.17
C VAL A 26 -13.45 0.24 -30.49
N ALA A 27 -14.68 0.41 -30.98
CA ALA A 27 -15.66 1.31 -30.38
C ALA A 27 -16.09 0.82 -28.99
N GLN A 28 -16.40 -0.48 -28.86
CA GLN A 28 -16.83 -1.11 -27.60
C GLN A 28 -15.89 -0.80 -26.43
N ARG A 29 -14.57 -0.78 -26.65
CA ARG A 29 -13.58 -0.47 -25.60
C ARG A 29 -13.59 1.00 -25.14
N ARG A 30 -14.16 1.91 -25.94
CA ARG A 30 -14.15 3.36 -25.70
C ARG A 30 -15.50 3.89 -25.20
N LEU A 31 -16.61 3.21 -25.49
CA LEU A 31 -17.95 3.63 -25.07
C LEU A 31 -18.08 3.80 -23.54
N PRO A 32 -17.59 2.87 -22.67
CA PRO A 32 -17.76 3.02 -21.23
C PRO A 32 -17.19 4.31 -20.66
N ALA A 33 -16.07 4.80 -21.20
CA ALA A 33 -15.45 6.04 -20.75
C ALA A 33 -16.27 7.28 -21.16
N LEU A 34 -16.90 7.25 -22.35
CA LEU A 34 -17.79 8.32 -22.81
C LEU A 34 -19.11 8.34 -22.01
N ILE A 35 -19.65 7.17 -21.70
CA ILE A 35 -20.85 7.01 -20.85
C ILE A 35 -20.55 7.53 -19.44
N ALA A 36 -19.43 7.14 -18.84
CA ALA A 36 -19.01 7.62 -17.52
C ALA A 36 -18.76 9.13 -17.48
N ALA A 37 -18.40 9.75 -18.61
CA ALA A 37 -18.28 11.20 -18.75
C ALA A 37 -19.63 11.92 -18.94
N GLY A 38 -20.75 11.18 -18.99
CA GLY A 38 -22.11 11.69 -19.13
C GLY A 38 -22.48 12.13 -20.55
N ALA A 39 -21.79 11.62 -21.57
CA ALA A 39 -22.07 11.97 -22.97
C ALA A 39 -23.47 11.54 -23.41
N ASP A 40 -24.13 12.37 -24.21
CA ASP A 40 -25.31 11.97 -24.99
C ASP A 40 -24.82 11.23 -26.25
N LEU A 41 -24.77 9.90 -26.14
CA LEU A 41 -23.97 9.06 -27.02
C LEU A 41 -24.81 8.49 -28.17
N HIS A 42 -24.42 8.83 -29.41
CA HIS A 42 -25.02 8.28 -30.62
C HIS A 42 -24.01 7.40 -31.35
N VAL A 43 -24.34 6.13 -31.54
CA VAL A 43 -23.51 5.18 -32.29
C VAL A 43 -24.14 4.95 -33.66
N VAL A 44 -23.39 5.20 -34.74
CA VAL A 44 -23.84 4.96 -36.13
C VAL A 44 -23.08 3.77 -36.69
N SER A 45 -23.78 2.65 -36.90
CA SER A 45 -23.19 1.42 -37.43
C SER A 45 -24.28 0.46 -37.93
N PRO A 46 -24.13 -0.20 -39.09
CA PRO A 46 -25.12 -1.17 -39.57
C PRO A 46 -25.21 -2.43 -38.68
N GLU A 47 -24.10 -2.78 -38.04
CA GLU A 47 -23.93 -3.94 -37.17
C GLU A 47 -23.22 -3.53 -35.88
N ALA A 48 -23.48 -4.24 -34.79
CA ALA A 48 -22.88 -3.99 -33.48
C ALA A 48 -22.44 -5.31 -32.84
N THR A 49 -21.47 -5.25 -31.91
CA THR A 49 -21.17 -6.40 -31.06
C THR A 49 -22.28 -6.59 -30.03
N PRO A 50 -22.48 -7.81 -29.49
CA PRO A 50 -23.51 -8.05 -28.47
C PRO A 50 -23.39 -7.13 -27.24
N SER A 51 -22.18 -6.71 -26.87
CA SER A 51 -21.98 -5.77 -25.77
C SER A 51 -22.46 -4.36 -26.09
N VAL A 52 -22.30 -3.90 -27.34
CA VAL A 52 -22.80 -2.57 -27.74
C VAL A 52 -24.32 -2.59 -27.90
N GLU A 53 -24.89 -3.69 -28.39
CA GLU A 53 -26.34 -3.91 -28.42
C GLU A 53 -26.93 -3.87 -27.01
N ALA A 54 -26.32 -4.58 -26.06
CA ALA A 54 -26.76 -4.55 -24.66
C ALA A 54 -26.72 -3.15 -24.02
N MET A 55 -25.70 -2.32 -24.34
CA MET A 55 -25.64 -0.92 -23.90
C MET A 55 -26.78 -0.08 -24.49
N ALA A 56 -27.13 -0.33 -25.75
CA ALA A 56 -28.26 0.35 -26.40
C ALA A 56 -29.60 -0.05 -25.75
N ASP A 57 -29.80 -1.36 -25.51
CA ASP A 57 -31.00 -1.90 -24.88
C ASP A 57 -31.18 -1.41 -23.43
N ALA A 58 -30.06 -1.19 -22.72
CA ALA A 58 -30.04 -0.58 -21.39
C ALA A 58 -30.31 0.93 -21.39
N GLY A 59 -30.41 1.56 -22.57
CA GLY A 59 -30.63 3.00 -22.72
C GLY A 59 -29.40 3.86 -22.43
N GLU A 60 -28.19 3.27 -22.41
CA GLU A 60 -26.94 3.99 -22.17
C GLU A 60 -26.44 4.76 -23.41
N LEU A 61 -26.94 4.38 -24.61
CA LEU A 61 -26.61 5.03 -25.87
C LEU A 61 -27.75 4.88 -26.88
N THR A 62 -27.77 5.76 -27.89
CA THR A 62 -28.67 5.64 -29.05
C THR A 62 -27.94 4.98 -30.21
N TRP A 63 -28.39 3.80 -30.62
CA TRP A 63 -27.82 3.10 -31.78
C TRP A 63 -28.63 3.36 -33.06
N HIS A 64 -27.97 3.96 -34.06
CA HIS A 64 -28.47 4.13 -35.42
C HIS A 64 -27.98 2.99 -36.30
N ARG A 65 -28.86 2.03 -36.56
CA ARG A 65 -28.54 0.80 -37.32
C ARG A 65 -28.45 1.03 -38.83
N ARG A 66 -27.48 1.85 -39.24
CA ARG A 66 -27.22 2.20 -40.65
C ARG A 66 -25.76 2.61 -40.85
N ARG A 67 -25.37 2.76 -42.11
CA ARG A 67 -24.08 3.36 -42.47
C ARG A 67 -24.11 4.88 -42.21
N TYR A 68 -22.91 5.43 -42.02
CA TYR A 68 -22.69 6.86 -41.90
C TYR A 68 -23.16 7.60 -43.16
N THR A 69 -23.75 8.78 -42.95
CA THR A 69 -24.14 9.74 -43.99
C THR A 69 -23.70 11.13 -43.60
N GLU A 70 -23.34 11.97 -44.56
CA GLU A 70 -23.01 13.37 -44.30
C GLU A 70 -24.17 14.09 -43.59
N GLY A 71 -23.84 14.84 -42.54
CA GLY A 71 -24.80 15.47 -41.63
C GLY A 71 -24.97 14.73 -40.30
N ASP A 72 -24.48 13.49 -40.17
CA ASP A 72 -24.52 12.75 -38.91
C ASP A 72 -23.73 13.43 -37.78
N LEU A 73 -22.72 14.23 -38.13
CA LEU A 73 -21.90 14.98 -37.18
C LEU A 73 -22.43 16.39 -36.93
N ALA A 74 -23.60 16.75 -37.47
CA ALA A 74 -24.27 17.99 -37.14
C ALA A 74 -24.51 18.08 -35.62
N ASP A 75 -24.20 19.26 -35.07
CA ASP A 75 -24.33 19.61 -33.65
C ASP A 75 -23.55 18.72 -32.66
N ALA A 76 -22.67 17.85 -33.16
CA ALA A 76 -21.80 17.03 -32.32
C ALA A 76 -20.69 17.89 -31.71
N TRP A 77 -20.32 17.58 -30.46
CA TRP A 77 -19.17 18.22 -29.79
C TRP A 77 -17.90 17.41 -29.97
N TYR A 78 -18.04 16.10 -30.13
CA TYR A 78 -16.95 15.15 -30.23
C TYR A 78 -17.37 13.97 -31.10
N ALA A 79 -16.45 13.52 -31.96
CA ALA A 79 -16.65 12.37 -32.84
C ALA A 79 -15.54 11.33 -32.63
N LEU A 80 -15.91 10.06 -32.55
CA LEU A 80 -15.00 8.93 -32.52
C LEU A 80 -15.25 8.04 -33.75
N ILE A 81 -14.28 8.01 -34.66
CA ILE A 81 -14.32 7.19 -35.86
C ILE A 81 -13.59 5.87 -35.58
N ALA A 82 -14.35 4.78 -35.58
CA ALA A 82 -13.88 3.42 -35.27
C ALA A 82 -14.50 2.38 -36.22
N THR A 83 -14.73 2.77 -37.48
CA THR A 83 -15.24 1.92 -38.56
C THR A 83 -14.09 1.34 -39.39
N SER A 84 -14.36 0.23 -40.08
CA SER A 84 -13.46 -0.38 -41.07
C SER A 84 -13.65 0.14 -42.51
N ASP A 85 -14.58 1.08 -42.74
CA ASP A 85 -14.85 1.72 -44.03
C ASP A 85 -13.98 3.00 -44.19
N PRO A 86 -12.92 2.97 -45.02
CA PRO A 86 -11.98 4.09 -45.14
C PRO A 86 -12.60 5.34 -45.76
N ASP A 87 -13.57 5.18 -46.66
CA ASP A 87 -14.24 6.28 -47.35
C ASP A 87 -15.18 7.01 -46.38
N ALA A 88 -15.92 6.26 -45.57
CA ALA A 88 -16.73 6.81 -44.49
C ALA A 88 -15.86 7.54 -43.46
N ASN A 89 -14.72 6.94 -43.05
CA ASN A 89 -13.79 7.55 -42.10
C ASN A 89 -13.24 8.88 -42.61
N THR A 90 -12.85 8.94 -43.89
CA THR A 90 -12.32 10.16 -44.52
C THR A 90 -13.39 11.25 -44.65
N THR A 91 -14.59 10.87 -45.09
CA THR A 91 -15.72 11.80 -45.24
C THR A 91 -16.15 12.39 -43.90
N ALA A 92 -16.31 11.54 -42.88
CA ALA A 92 -16.65 11.96 -41.53
C ALA A 92 -15.58 12.85 -40.90
N SER A 93 -14.30 12.53 -41.10
CA SER A 93 -13.20 13.37 -40.61
C SER A 93 -13.21 14.76 -41.26
N ALA A 94 -13.52 14.85 -42.56
CA ALA A 94 -13.63 16.11 -43.26
C ALA A 94 -14.88 16.91 -42.83
N GLU A 95 -16.02 16.24 -42.60
CA GLU A 95 -17.22 16.88 -42.04
C GLU A 95 -16.96 17.43 -40.64
N ALA A 96 -16.30 16.65 -39.78
CA ALA A 96 -15.98 17.07 -38.43
C ALA A 96 -15.17 18.37 -38.43
N GLU A 97 -14.16 18.49 -39.30
CA GLU A 97 -13.37 19.72 -39.46
C GLU A 97 -14.24 20.90 -39.92
N ARG A 98 -15.10 20.71 -40.93
CA ARG A 98 -16.02 21.77 -41.41
C ARG A 98 -16.93 22.27 -40.29
N HIS A 99 -17.41 21.38 -39.44
CA HIS A 99 -18.34 21.68 -38.34
C HIS A 99 -17.64 22.03 -37.02
N ARG A 100 -16.30 22.07 -36.99
CA ARG A 100 -15.49 22.34 -35.78
C ARG A 100 -15.75 21.34 -34.65
N VAL A 101 -15.95 20.08 -35.02
CA VAL A 101 -16.12 18.95 -34.12
C VAL A 101 -14.77 18.30 -33.88
N TRP A 102 -14.41 18.11 -32.60
CA TRP A 102 -13.20 17.38 -32.25
C TRP A 102 -13.34 15.91 -32.65
N CYS A 103 -12.46 15.43 -33.52
CA CYS A 103 -12.57 14.12 -34.14
C CYS A 103 -11.35 13.26 -33.80
N VAL A 104 -11.60 12.10 -33.20
CA VAL A 104 -10.59 11.06 -32.98
C VAL A 104 -10.81 9.94 -33.98
N ARG A 105 -9.72 9.53 -34.64
CA ARG A 105 -9.71 8.40 -35.57
C ARG A 105 -8.91 7.23 -35.01
N SER A 106 -9.49 6.04 -35.12
CA SER A 106 -8.85 4.79 -34.66
C SER A 106 -7.97 4.15 -35.72
N ASP A 107 -8.22 4.44 -37.00
CA ASP A 107 -7.50 3.92 -38.17
C ASP A 107 -6.28 4.77 -38.53
N ASP A 108 -6.42 6.10 -38.47
CA ASP A 108 -5.37 7.05 -38.80
C ASP A 108 -5.37 8.21 -37.81
N ALA A 109 -4.48 8.12 -36.82
CA ALA A 109 -4.35 9.17 -35.81
C ALA A 109 -3.77 10.47 -36.40
N ASP A 110 -3.05 10.47 -37.52
CA ASP A 110 -2.42 11.67 -38.09
C ASP A 110 -3.42 12.51 -38.88
N ALA A 111 -4.52 11.89 -39.32
CA ALA A 111 -5.67 12.55 -39.93
C ALA A 111 -6.73 13.01 -38.91
N ALA A 112 -6.54 12.76 -37.61
CA ALA A 112 -7.46 13.16 -36.54
C ALA A 112 -7.20 14.60 -36.07
N THR A 113 -8.25 15.29 -35.61
CA THR A 113 -8.17 16.66 -35.05
C THR A 113 -8.06 16.66 -33.53
N ALA A 114 -8.32 15.52 -32.90
CA ALA A 114 -8.11 15.27 -31.47
C ALA A 114 -7.44 13.90 -31.25
N TRP A 115 -6.85 13.74 -30.06
CA TRP A 115 -6.24 12.47 -29.65
C TRP A 115 -6.69 12.09 -28.25
N THR A 116 -7.05 10.81 -28.07
CA THR A 116 -7.34 10.26 -26.75
C THR A 116 -6.03 9.81 -26.09
N PRO A 117 -5.62 10.40 -24.94
CA PRO A 117 -4.47 9.92 -24.19
C PRO A 117 -4.63 8.49 -23.68
N ALA A 118 -3.52 7.86 -23.32
CA ALA A 118 -3.60 6.75 -22.39
C ALA A 118 -3.98 7.30 -21.01
N THR A 119 -5.15 6.92 -20.50
CA THR A 119 -5.69 7.43 -19.23
C THR A 119 -5.80 6.34 -18.19
N GLY A 120 -5.50 6.65 -16.94
CA GLY A 120 -5.79 5.79 -15.80
C GLY A 120 -6.19 6.62 -14.59
N THR A 121 -6.78 5.96 -13.59
CA THR A 121 -7.24 6.62 -12.38
C THR A 121 -6.62 5.98 -11.14
N SER A 122 -6.29 6.83 -10.18
CA SER A 122 -5.82 6.45 -8.84
C SER A 122 -6.27 7.50 -7.85
N GLU A 123 -6.90 7.10 -6.75
CA GLU A 123 -7.27 7.99 -5.62
C GLU A 123 -8.02 9.27 -6.05
N GLY A 124 -8.97 9.16 -7.00
CA GLY A 124 -9.74 10.31 -7.51
C GLY A 124 -8.99 11.22 -8.48
N VAL A 125 -7.71 10.94 -8.78
CA VAL A 125 -6.91 11.63 -9.79
C VAL A 125 -6.96 10.89 -11.13
N THR A 126 -7.07 11.64 -12.22
CA THR A 126 -6.91 11.11 -13.59
C THR A 126 -5.49 11.39 -14.07
N VAL A 127 -4.75 10.34 -14.42
CA VAL A 127 -3.45 10.42 -15.10
C VAL A 127 -3.70 10.26 -16.60
N ALA A 128 -3.25 11.23 -17.40
CA ALA A 128 -3.34 11.19 -18.86
C ALA A 128 -1.95 11.36 -19.48
N VAL A 129 -1.51 10.38 -20.27
CA VAL A 129 -0.20 10.40 -20.92
C VAL A 129 -0.41 10.63 -22.42
N LEU A 130 0.20 11.71 -22.93
CA LEU A 130 0.26 12.06 -24.34
C LEU A 130 1.71 12.07 -24.79
N THR A 131 1.96 11.62 -26.02
CA THR A 131 3.26 11.78 -26.66
C THR A 131 3.34 13.15 -27.34
N THR A 132 4.51 13.80 -27.24
CA THR A 132 4.79 15.07 -27.91
C THR A 132 5.15 14.87 -29.39
N ARG A 133 5.38 13.63 -29.83
CA ARG A 133 5.64 13.33 -31.24
C ARG A 133 4.34 13.30 -32.02
N ALA A 134 4.26 14.14 -33.04
CA ALA A 134 3.12 14.19 -33.93
C ALA A 134 3.05 12.98 -34.90
N ARG A 135 4.19 12.38 -35.26
CA ARG A 135 4.28 11.18 -36.13
C ARG A 135 5.06 10.05 -35.46
N GLY A 136 4.84 8.81 -35.91
CA GLY A 136 5.58 7.63 -35.42
C GLY A 136 5.27 7.33 -33.94
N ARG A 137 4.00 7.45 -33.57
CA ARG A 137 3.55 7.28 -32.18
C ARG A 137 3.59 5.82 -31.77
N ASP A 138 3.92 5.59 -30.51
CA ASP A 138 3.89 4.27 -29.89
C ASP A 138 2.80 4.26 -28.79
N PRO A 139 1.57 3.83 -29.13
CA PRO A 139 0.48 3.72 -28.16
C PRO A 139 0.79 2.73 -27.04
N ARG A 140 1.60 1.70 -27.28
CA ARG A 140 1.94 0.69 -26.28
C ARG A 140 2.90 1.27 -25.25
N HIS A 141 3.90 2.02 -25.68
CA HIS A 141 4.80 2.72 -24.77
C HIS A 141 4.06 3.77 -23.93
N THR A 142 3.15 4.53 -24.55
CA THR A 142 2.31 5.52 -23.85
C THR A 142 1.42 4.85 -22.79
N ALA A 143 0.81 3.70 -23.12
CA ALA A 143 0.04 2.91 -22.17
C ALA A 143 0.91 2.35 -21.03
N ALA A 144 2.11 1.85 -21.33
CA ALA A 144 3.04 1.33 -20.33
C ALA A 144 3.51 2.42 -19.34
N ILE A 145 3.78 3.65 -19.81
CA ILE A 145 4.08 4.79 -18.93
C ILE A 145 2.88 5.08 -18.02
N ARG A 146 1.67 5.16 -18.59
CA ARG A 146 0.44 5.37 -17.81
C ARG A 146 0.25 4.28 -16.76
N ASP A 147 0.48 3.02 -17.11
CA ASP A 147 0.36 1.87 -16.20
C ASP A 147 1.39 1.99 -15.07
N ALA A 148 2.66 2.30 -15.39
CA ALA A 148 3.71 2.49 -14.40
C ALA A 148 3.43 3.67 -13.45
N VAL A 149 2.89 4.78 -13.95
CA VAL A 149 2.54 5.94 -13.11
C VAL A 149 1.35 5.61 -12.20
N VAL A 150 0.31 4.96 -12.74
CA VAL A 150 -0.86 4.57 -11.96
C VAL A 150 -0.49 3.55 -10.89
N GLU A 151 0.34 2.56 -11.23
CA GLU A 151 0.83 1.56 -10.29
C GLU A 151 1.71 2.21 -9.22
N GLY A 152 2.61 3.11 -9.61
CA GLY A 152 3.46 3.82 -8.66
C GLY A 152 2.68 4.65 -7.64
N LEU A 153 1.56 5.25 -8.06
CA LEU A 153 0.64 5.95 -7.15
C LEU A 153 -0.12 4.97 -6.22
N ARG A 154 -0.36 3.74 -6.66
CA ARG A 154 -1.06 2.70 -5.89
C ARG A 154 -0.16 2.04 -4.87
N ASP A 155 1.04 1.64 -5.26
CA ASP A 155 2.02 0.96 -4.40
C ASP A 155 2.80 1.95 -3.51
N GLY A 156 2.74 3.25 -3.82
CA GLY A 156 3.37 4.32 -3.04
C GLY A 156 4.82 4.60 -3.42
N THR A 157 5.33 4.03 -4.52
CA THR A 157 6.65 4.38 -5.10
C THR A 157 6.64 5.77 -5.75
N LEU A 158 5.47 6.23 -6.23
CA LEU A 158 5.22 7.63 -6.60
C LEU A 158 4.38 8.31 -5.53
N VAL A 159 4.98 9.27 -4.86
CA VAL A 159 4.34 10.03 -3.78
C VAL A 159 3.91 11.40 -4.32
N ALA A 160 2.60 11.65 -4.30
CA ALA A 160 2.00 12.95 -4.64
C ALA A 160 1.17 13.44 -3.45
N PRO A 161 1.76 14.20 -2.50
CA PRO A 161 1.09 14.56 -1.26
C PRO A 161 -0.12 15.48 -1.51
N HIS A 162 -1.21 15.23 -0.79
CA HIS A 162 -2.39 16.10 -0.82
C HIS A 162 -2.10 17.42 -0.08
N HIS A 163 -1.95 18.53 -0.81
CA HIS A 163 -1.66 19.83 -0.20
C HIS A 163 -2.86 20.56 0.42
N ARG A 164 -4.10 20.15 0.13
CA ARG A 164 -5.31 20.96 0.45
C ARG A 164 -6.29 20.35 1.46
N THR A 165 -6.10 19.11 1.90
CA THR A 165 -6.98 18.45 2.87
C THR A 165 -6.14 17.63 3.85
N ARG A 166 -5.31 18.31 4.63
CA ARG A 166 -4.74 17.69 5.83
C ARG A 166 -5.85 17.64 6.86
N THR A 167 -6.40 16.46 7.12
CA THR A 167 -7.31 16.28 8.24
C THR A 167 -6.46 16.32 9.51
N PRO A 168 -6.59 17.35 10.36
CA PRO A 168 -5.84 17.41 11.61
C PRO A 168 -6.15 16.17 12.46
N GLY A 169 -5.12 15.61 13.10
CA GLY A 169 -5.28 14.40 13.89
C GLY A 169 -3.99 13.60 14.00
N VAL A 170 -4.11 12.42 14.59
CA VAL A 170 -2.98 11.52 14.81
C VAL A 170 -3.18 10.23 14.01
N ALA A 171 -2.10 9.72 13.43
CA ALA A 171 -2.05 8.38 12.88
C ALA A 171 -1.06 7.52 13.66
N LEU A 172 -1.52 6.44 14.30
CA LEU A 172 -0.65 5.40 14.85
C LEU A 172 -0.31 4.42 13.74
N VAL A 173 0.94 4.43 13.27
CA VAL A 173 1.38 3.66 12.11
C VAL A 173 2.38 2.59 12.53
N GLY A 174 2.07 1.33 12.23
CA GLY A 174 3.02 0.23 12.32
C GLY A 174 4.03 0.29 11.17
N GLY A 175 5.29 0.55 11.49
CA GLY A 175 6.40 0.63 10.55
C GLY A 175 6.95 -0.73 10.12
N GLY A 176 6.51 -1.83 10.73
CA GLY A 176 7.07 -3.16 10.45
C GLY A 176 8.36 -3.45 11.25
N PRO A 177 8.98 -4.62 11.03
CA PRO A 177 10.02 -5.16 11.90
C PRO A 177 11.41 -4.52 11.75
N GLY A 178 11.66 -3.78 10.67
CA GLY A 178 12.96 -3.16 10.41
C GLY A 178 13.11 -2.70 8.96
N ASP A 179 12.93 -3.62 8.00
CA ASP A 179 12.99 -3.31 6.57
C ASP A 179 11.93 -2.25 6.17
N PRO A 180 12.33 -1.11 5.58
CA PRO A 180 11.44 -0.08 5.06
C PRO A 180 10.34 -0.58 4.12
N ASP A 181 10.60 -1.63 3.35
CA ASP A 181 9.64 -2.16 2.37
C ASP A 181 8.53 -2.99 3.03
N LEU A 182 8.68 -3.32 4.32
CA LEU A 182 7.66 -4.00 5.10
C LEU A 182 6.66 -3.05 5.77
N ILE A 183 6.77 -1.73 5.56
CA ILE A 183 5.68 -0.81 5.89
C ILE A 183 4.50 -1.04 4.94
N THR A 184 3.28 -0.87 5.45
CA THR A 184 2.10 -0.91 4.58
C THR A 184 2.03 0.31 3.68
N VAL A 185 1.41 0.16 2.50
CA VAL A 185 1.13 1.27 1.57
C VAL A 185 0.43 2.44 2.28
N ARG A 186 -0.55 2.13 3.15
CA ARG A 186 -1.27 3.15 3.93
C ARG A 186 -0.34 3.86 4.92
N GLY A 187 0.57 3.13 5.58
CA GLY A 187 1.57 3.71 6.47
C GLY A 187 2.52 4.67 5.75
N ARG A 188 3.05 4.25 4.59
CA ARG A 188 3.94 5.05 3.74
C ARG A 188 3.27 6.35 3.28
N ARG A 189 2.00 6.27 2.87
CA ARG A 189 1.19 7.45 2.47
C ARG A 189 1.03 8.45 3.62
N LEU A 190 0.65 7.98 4.81
CA LEU A 190 0.48 8.87 5.97
C LEU A 190 1.80 9.50 6.43
N LEU A 191 2.92 8.78 6.37
CA LEU A 191 4.25 9.35 6.63
C LEU A 191 4.60 10.47 5.64
N ALA A 192 4.30 10.29 4.36
CA ALA A 192 4.55 11.31 3.34
C ALA A 192 3.68 12.58 3.50
N GLU A 193 2.52 12.46 4.12
CA GLU A 193 1.57 13.56 4.35
C GLU A 193 1.75 14.23 5.73
N ALA A 194 2.60 13.67 6.59
CA ALA A 194 2.80 14.12 7.96
C ALA A 194 3.45 15.51 8.03
N ASP A 195 3.02 16.31 9.00
CA ASP A 195 3.75 17.50 9.43
C ASP A 195 4.79 17.15 10.50
N VAL A 196 4.44 16.18 11.35
CA VAL A 196 5.27 15.74 12.48
C VAL A 196 5.27 14.22 12.51
N VAL A 197 6.45 13.63 12.65
CA VAL A 197 6.63 12.19 12.87
C VAL A 197 7.27 11.96 14.23
N ILE A 198 6.51 11.35 15.15
CA ILE A 198 7.01 10.91 16.46
C ILE A 198 7.39 9.42 16.36
N ALA A 199 8.68 9.13 16.29
CA ALA A 199 9.18 7.78 16.02
C ALA A 199 9.74 7.10 17.28
N ASP A 200 9.48 5.79 17.43
CA ASP A 200 10.13 4.96 18.44
C ASP A 200 11.56 4.57 18.04
N ARG A 201 12.39 4.28 19.05
CA ARG A 201 13.74 3.75 18.87
C ARG A 201 13.80 2.47 18.02
N LEU A 202 12.77 1.63 18.14
CA LEU A 202 12.63 0.31 17.50
C LEU A 202 11.90 0.36 16.14
N GLY A 203 11.51 1.54 15.68
CA GLY A 203 10.91 1.70 14.35
C GLY A 203 11.97 1.62 13.24
N PRO A 204 11.55 1.36 11.99
CA PRO A 204 12.41 1.40 10.80
C PRO A 204 12.96 2.82 10.60
N ARG A 205 14.18 3.07 11.10
CA ARG A 205 14.78 4.41 11.05
C ARG A 205 15.08 4.88 9.64
N ASP A 206 15.31 3.95 8.73
CA ASP A 206 15.56 4.25 7.33
C ASP A 206 14.36 4.94 6.67
N LEU A 207 13.12 4.64 7.12
CA LEU A 207 11.92 5.39 6.69
C LEU A 207 11.95 6.86 7.08
N LEU A 208 12.66 7.23 8.16
CA LEU A 208 12.79 8.63 8.57
C LEU A 208 13.70 9.40 7.63
N ALA A 209 14.66 8.73 6.98
CA ALA A 209 15.55 9.35 6.00
C ALA A 209 14.84 9.66 4.68
N GLU A 210 13.73 8.98 4.39
CA GLU A 210 12.87 9.22 3.20
C GLU A 210 11.89 10.38 3.41
N LEU A 211 11.76 10.90 4.64
CA LEU A 211 10.79 11.95 4.93
C LEU A 211 11.18 13.29 4.27
N PRO A 212 10.20 14.06 3.77
CA PRO A 212 10.46 15.38 3.23
C PRO A 212 11.14 16.33 4.25
N PRO A 213 12.01 17.26 3.82
CA PRO A 213 12.75 18.14 4.74
C PRO A 213 11.90 19.06 5.63
N HIS A 214 10.63 19.24 5.30
CA HIS A 214 9.70 20.07 6.08
C HIS A 214 9.03 19.31 7.24
N VAL A 215 9.18 17.99 7.29
CA VAL A 215 8.58 17.14 8.33
C VAL A 215 9.43 17.24 9.60
N GLU A 216 8.79 17.61 10.70
CA GLU A 216 9.41 17.63 12.02
C GLU A 216 9.53 16.20 12.56
N VAL A 217 10.74 15.73 12.87
CA VAL A 217 10.98 14.37 13.40
C VAL A 217 11.33 14.43 14.88
N ILE A 218 10.49 13.80 15.71
CA ILE A 218 10.66 13.71 17.16
C ILE A 218 11.01 12.28 17.53
N ASP A 219 12.20 12.10 18.10
CA ASP A 219 12.64 10.81 18.65
C ASP A 219 12.04 10.61 20.05
N ALA A 220 11.12 9.65 20.18
CA ALA A 220 10.45 9.35 21.44
C ALA A 220 11.43 8.97 22.56
N ALA A 221 12.62 8.44 22.24
CA ALA A 221 13.63 8.08 23.23
C ALA A 221 14.46 9.28 23.75
N LYS A 222 14.37 10.44 23.10
CA LYS A 222 15.06 11.68 23.50
C LYS A 222 14.16 12.64 24.27
N ILE A 223 12.88 12.31 24.41
CA ILE A 223 11.96 13.09 25.23
C ILE A 223 12.46 12.99 26.68
N PRO A 224 12.78 14.12 27.34
CA PRO A 224 13.26 14.11 28.73
C PRO A 224 12.22 13.43 29.63
N TYR A 225 12.62 13.00 30.83
CA TYR A 225 11.84 12.26 31.85
C TYR A 225 12.09 10.73 31.92
N GLY A 226 11.97 10.16 33.13
CA GLY A 226 12.23 8.74 33.42
C GLY A 226 11.24 7.77 32.73
N ARG A 227 11.54 6.45 32.74
CA ARG A 227 10.83 5.42 31.95
C ARG A 227 9.28 5.42 32.06
N PHE A 228 8.71 5.74 33.22
CA PHE A 228 7.25 5.87 33.41
C PHE A 228 6.69 7.17 32.83
N MET A 229 7.39 8.28 33.07
CA MET A 229 7.06 9.60 32.52
C MET A 229 7.22 9.65 31.00
N ALA A 230 8.04 8.77 30.41
CA ALA A 230 8.29 8.74 28.98
C ALA A 230 7.02 8.47 28.16
N GLN A 231 6.08 7.64 28.64
CA GLN A 231 4.84 7.38 27.89
C GLN A 231 3.87 8.55 27.95
N GLU A 232 3.67 9.13 29.13
CA GLU A 232 2.84 10.34 29.26
C GLU A 232 3.41 11.48 28.43
N ALA A 233 4.74 11.62 28.39
CA ALA A 233 5.39 12.63 27.56
C ALA A 233 5.17 12.38 26.05
N ILE A 234 5.19 11.14 25.59
CA ILE A 234 4.80 10.80 24.20
C ILE A 234 3.34 11.14 23.95
N ASN A 235 2.43 10.77 24.86
CA ASN A 235 1.00 11.07 24.73
C ASN A 235 0.76 12.58 24.65
N ASN A 236 1.42 13.35 25.51
CA ASN A 236 1.34 14.81 25.52
C ASN A 236 1.89 15.41 24.23
N ALA A 237 3.03 14.92 23.73
CA ALA A 237 3.57 15.39 22.45
C ALA A 237 2.60 15.13 21.28
N LEU A 238 1.95 13.96 21.24
CA LEU A 238 0.92 13.67 20.23
C LEU A 238 -0.26 14.65 20.34
N ILE A 239 -0.73 14.90 21.56
CA ILE A 239 -1.87 15.78 21.85
C ILE A 239 -1.55 17.24 21.49
N GLU A 240 -0.37 17.74 21.88
CA GLU A 240 0.07 19.11 21.63
C GLU A 240 0.15 19.41 20.13
N HIS A 241 0.86 18.59 19.37
CA HIS A 241 1.02 18.80 17.92
C HIS A 241 -0.33 18.68 17.17
N ALA A 242 -1.18 17.73 17.57
CA ALA A 242 -2.51 17.62 16.97
C ALA A 242 -3.40 18.85 17.28
N ARG A 243 -3.29 19.43 18.47
CA ARG A 243 -4.00 20.68 18.84
C ARG A 243 -3.52 21.91 18.09
N GLU A 244 -2.27 21.91 17.62
CA GLU A 244 -1.74 22.91 16.69
C GLU A 244 -2.32 22.78 15.27
N GLY A 245 -3.16 21.76 15.03
CA GLY A 245 -3.76 21.48 13.72
C GLY A 245 -2.84 20.70 12.77
N LYS A 246 -1.71 20.16 13.27
CA LYS A 246 -0.75 19.40 12.48
C LYS A 246 -1.26 17.99 12.19
N SER A 247 -0.87 17.43 11.05
CA SER A 247 -0.98 16.00 10.77
C SER A 247 0.16 15.25 11.46
N VAL A 248 -0.15 14.48 12.50
CA VAL A 248 0.87 13.83 13.33
C VAL A 248 0.90 12.33 13.05
N VAL A 249 2.07 11.78 12.73
CA VAL A 249 2.27 10.32 12.63
C VAL A 249 3.08 9.83 13.82
N ARG A 250 2.52 8.89 14.57
CA ARG A 250 3.24 8.09 15.57
C ARG A 250 3.75 6.82 14.90
N LEU A 251 5.02 6.81 14.52
CA LEU A 251 5.65 5.67 13.86
C LEU A 251 6.18 4.67 14.90
N LYS A 252 5.61 3.46 14.91
CA LYS A 252 5.91 2.41 15.88
C LYS A 252 6.58 1.22 15.19
N GLY A 253 7.56 0.59 15.84
CA GLY A 253 8.15 -0.65 15.34
C GLY A 253 7.14 -1.81 15.39
N GLY A 254 7.16 -2.67 14.37
CA GLY A 254 6.23 -3.78 14.22
C GLY A 254 4.78 -3.31 14.01
N ASP A 255 3.89 -3.79 14.88
CA ASP A 255 2.47 -3.45 14.88
C ASP A 255 2.12 -2.60 16.13
N PRO A 256 1.27 -1.55 16.02
CA PRO A 256 0.93 -0.68 17.15
C PRO A 256 0.34 -1.41 18.37
N TYR A 257 -0.35 -2.53 18.16
CA TYR A 257 -1.11 -3.23 19.20
C TYR A 257 -0.45 -4.53 19.68
N VAL A 258 0.63 -4.98 19.03
CA VAL A 258 1.42 -6.13 19.50
C VAL A 258 2.56 -5.65 20.41
N PHE A 259 2.28 -5.57 21.71
CA PHE A 259 3.20 -5.08 22.75
C PHE A 259 3.79 -3.67 22.47
N GLY A 260 3.15 -2.89 21.59
CA GLY A 260 3.58 -1.55 21.22
C GLY A 260 2.97 -0.43 22.06
N ARG A 261 2.06 -0.73 23.00
CA ARG A 261 1.31 0.27 23.80
C ARG A 261 0.46 1.25 22.99
N GLY A 262 0.16 0.95 21.72
CA GLY A 262 -0.64 1.83 20.87
C GLY A 262 -2.05 2.10 21.40
N MET A 263 -2.61 1.16 22.18
CA MET A 263 -3.93 1.38 22.79
C MET A 263 -3.91 2.46 23.88
N GLU A 264 -2.85 2.53 24.68
CA GLU A 264 -2.68 3.59 25.69
C GLU A 264 -2.58 4.97 25.03
N GLU A 265 -1.82 5.06 23.92
CA GLU A 265 -1.70 6.27 23.11
C GLU A 265 -3.07 6.68 22.51
N LEU A 266 -3.82 5.72 21.96
CA LEU A 266 -5.17 5.99 21.41
C LEU A 266 -6.16 6.42 22.49
N GLN A 267 -6.12 5.82 23.68
CA GLN A 267 -7.00 6.21 24.80
C GLN A 267 -6.75 7.66 25.23
N ALA A 268 -5.48 8.06 25.39
CA ALA A 268 -5.13 9.44 25.73
C ALA A 268 -5.61 10.45 24.67
N LEU A 269 -5.51 10.09 23.39
CA LEU A 269 -6.02 10.92 22.29
C LEU A 269 -7.53 11.03 22.29
N ALA A 270 -8.24 9.93 22.56
CA ALA A 270 -9.70 9.92 22.66
C ALA A 270 -10.19 10.76 23.83
N GLU A 271 -9.54 10.69 25.00
CA GLU A 271 -9.81 11.54 26.17
C GLU A 271 -9.59 13.03 25.86
N ALA A 272 -8.61 13.34 25.02
CA ALA A 272 -8.32 14.69 24.55
C ALA A 272 -9.23 15.17 23.39
N GLY A 273 -10.15 14.32 22.88
CA GLY A 273 -11.04 14.64 21.77
C GLY A 273 -10.36 14.71 20.40
N ILE A 274 -9.20 14.08 20.24
CA ILE A 274 -8.40 14.13 19.01
C ILE A 274 -8.72 12.91 18.13
N PRO A 275 -9.10 13.10 16.86
CA PRO A 275 -9.33 11.99 15.95
C PRO A 275 -8.02 11.24 15.69
N CYS A 276 -8.08 9.92 15.81
CA CYS A 276 -6.93 9.07 15.61
C CYS A 276 -7.23 7.93 14.64
N THR A 277 -6.36 7.74 13.65
CA THR A 277 -6.38 6.61 12.74
C THR A 277 -5.32 5.60 13.16
N VAL A 278 -5.65 4.32 13.17
CA VAL A 278 -4.65 3.26 13.42
C VAL A 278 -4.42 2.48 12.15
N VAL A 279 -3.15 2.35 11.77
CA VAL A 279 -2.69 1.57 10.63
C VAL A 279 -1.84 0.40 11.15
N PRO A 280 -2.30 -0.84 10.95
CA PRO A 280 -1.56 -2.01 11.40
C PRO A 280 -0.23 -2.13 10.66
N GLY A 281 0.73 -2.79 11.30
CA GLY A 281 2.04 -3.08 10.75
C GLY A 281 2.35 -4.56 10.75
N ILE A 282 3.40 -4.95 10.03
CA ILE A 282 3.87 -6.33 10.03
C ILE A 282 4.56 -6.61 11.36
N SER A 283 3.94 -7.43 12.23
CA SER A 283 4.50 -7.76 13.54
C SER A 283 5.77 -8.61 13.44
N SER A 284 6.79 -8.23 14.21
CA SER A 284 8.05 -8.99 14.33
C SER A 284 7.86 -10.41 14.86
N SER A 285 6.76 -10.68 15.59
CA SER A 285 6.46 -12.03 16.08
C SER A 285 6.23 -13.06 14.97
N ILE A 286 5.94 -12.61 13.75
CA ILE A 286 5.65 -13.49 12.60
C ILE A 286 6.71 -13.29 11.50
N SER A 287 6.99 -12.04 11.14
CA SER A 287 7.85 -11.73 10.00
C SER A 287 9.32 -12.01 10.25
N VAL A 288 9.84 -11.74 11.45
CA VAL A 288 11.25 -11.94 11.77
C VAL A 288 11.63 -13.43 11.77
N PRO A 289 10.84 -14.35 12.37
CA PRO A 289 11.05 -15.78 12.17
C PRO A 289 11.03 -16.17 10.69
N GLY A 290 10.05 -15.69 9.92
CA GLY A 290 9.90 -15.99 8.50
C GLY A 290 11.11 -15.55 7.67
N ALA A 291 11.63 -14.34 7.93
CA ALA A 291 12.83 -13.80 7.29
C ALA A 291 14.11 -14.58 7.63
N ALA A 292 14.10 -15.38 8.71
CA ALA A 292 15.18 -16.28 9.09
C ALA A 292 14.91 -17.75 8.70
N GLY A 293 13.90 -17.99 7.84
CA GLY A 293 13.53 -19.32 7.35
C GLY A 293 12.78 -20.18 8.38
N ILE A 294 12.19 -19.58 9.41
CA ILE A 294 11.45 -20.26 10.47
C ILE A 294 9.96 -19.92 10.37
N PRO A 295 9.11 -20.83 9.88
CA PRO A 295 7.67 -20.59 9.88
C PRO A 295 7.11 -20.67 11.30
N VAL A 296 6.20 -19.78 11.69
CA VAL A 296 5.57 -19.84 13.03
C VAL A 296 4.61 -21.03 13.21
N THR A 297 4.16 -21.61 12.10
CA THR A 297 3.34 -22.83 12.06
C THR A 297 3.80 -23.72 10.92
N HIS A 298 3.80 -25.04 11.09
CA HIS A 298 4.09 -25.97 10.02
C HIS A 298 3.28 -27.26 10.19
N ARG A 299 2.73 -27.77 9.09
CA ARG A 299 1.85 -28.95 9.12
C ARG A 299 2.62 -30.15 9.69
N GLY A 300 2.01 -30.83 10.67
CA GLY A 300 2.63 -31.98 11.33
C GLY A 300 3.73 -31.63 12.33
N VAL A 301 3.97 -30.34 12.58
CA VAL A 301 4.99 -29.86 13.53
C VAL A 301 4.36 -28.93 14.57
N ALA A 302 3.66 -27.87 14.15
CA ALA A 302 3.01 -26.93 15.06
C ALA A 302 1.64 -26.51 14.51
N HIS A 303 0.58 -26.84 15.28
CA HIS A 303 -0.82 -26.49 14.98
C HIS A 303 -1.29 -25.23 15.74
N GLU A 304 -0.45 -24.72 16.64
CA GLU A 304 -0.69 -23.53 17.44
C GLU A 304 0.60 -22.71 17.52
N PHE A 305 0.45 -21.39 17.64
CA PHE A 305 1.55 -20.50 17.97
C PHE A 305 1.09 -19.52 19.04
N THR A 306 1.96 -19.23 20.00
CA THR A 306 1.68 -18.31 21.11
C THR A 306 2.75 -17.23 21.12
N VAL A 307 2.34 -15.97 21.27
CA VAL A 307 3.26 -14.84 21.41
C VAL A 307 3.16 -14.28 22.82
N VAL A 308 4.31 -14.12 23.49
CA VAL A 308 4.37 -13.56 24.85
C VAL A 308 5.45 -12.49 24.96
N SER A 309 5.30 -11.62 25.96
CA SER A 309 6.36 -10.72 26.39
C SER A 309 7.22 -11.39 27.47
N GLY A 310 8.54 -11.36 27.29
CA GLY A 310 9.54 -11.72 28.29
C GLY A 310 10.17 -10.50 28.98
N HIS A 311 9.49 -9.34 28.98
CA HIS A 311 10.05 -8.09 29.52
C HIS A 311 10.35 -8.18 31.04
N VAL A 312 9.61 -9.02 31.76
CA VAL A 312 9.83 -9.36 33.16
C VAL A 312 10.16 -10.86 33.29
N ALA A 313 10.82 -11.24 34.38
CA ALA A 313 11.16 -12.63 34.64
C ALA A 313 9.91 -13.48 34.97
N PRO A 314 9.93 -14.80 34.74
CA PRO A 314 8.78 -15.66 35.01
C PRO A 314 8.24 -15.64 36.45
N ASP A 315 9.12 -15.42 37.42
CA ASP A 315 8.86 -15.36 38.86
C ASP A 315 8.53 -13.95 39.37
N ASP A 316 8.57 -12.94 38.50
CA ASP A 316 8.22 -11.56 38.85
C ASP A 316 6.70 -11.44 39.05
N GLU A 317 6.26 -10.79 40.13
CA GLU A 317 4.84 -10.59 40.44
C GLU A 317 4.07 -9.85 39.33
N ARG A 318 4.78 -9.07 38.50
CA ARG A 318 4.20 -8.36 37.34
C ARG A 318 4.02 -9.26 36.12
N SER A 319 4.58 -10.48 36.13
CA SER A 319 4.42 -11.43 35.03
C SER A 319 2.99 -11.99 35.03
N LEU A 320 2.21 -11.56 34.04
CA LEU A 320 0.86 -12.11 33.81
C LEU A 320 0.87 -13.41 32.99
N VAL A 321 2.05 -13.84 32.51
CA VAL A 321 2.19 -15.04 31.68
C VAL A 321 2.16 -16.29 32.56
N HIS A 322 1.24 -17.21 32.26
CA HIS A 322 1.15 -18.49 32.95
C HIS A 322 2.13 -19.52 32.38
N TRP A 323 3.41 -19.38 32.72
CA TRP A 323 4.52 -20.22 32.24
C TRP A 323 4.30 -21.74 32.40
N PRO A 324 3.71 -22.26 33.49
CA PRO A 324 3.45 -23.70 33.62
C PRO A 324 2.53 -24.26 32.54
N SER A 325 1.61 -23.46 32.00
CA SER A 325 0.76 -23.90 30.88
C SER A 325 1.55 -23.89 29.57
N LEU A 326 2.36 -22.86 29.32
CA LEU A 326 3.15 -22.75 28.10
C LEU A 326 4.22 -23.85 27.97
N ALA A 327 4.74 -24.33 29.09
CA ALA A 327 5.65 -25.47 29.12
C ALA A 327 5.00 -26.77 28.59
N LYS A 328 3.68 -26.91 28.75
CA LYS A 328 2.91 -28.09 28.31
C LYS A 328 2.43 -28.00 26.87
N LEU A 329 2.45 -26.80 26.27
CA LEU A 329 2.11 -26.62 24.86
C LEU A 329 3.22 -27.17 23.97
N THR A 330 2.84 -27.86 22.90
CA THR A 330 3.78 -28.45 21.94
C THR A 330 3.98 -27.59 20.70
N GLY A 331 3.16 -26.54 20.51
CA GLY A 331 3.32 -25.61 19.42
C GLY A 331 4.50 -24.64 19.57
N THR A 332 4.49 -23.64 18.68
CA THR A 332 5.52 -22.61 18.60
C THR A 332 5.30 -21.55 19.67
N LEU A 333 6.32 -21.27 20.48
CA LEU A 333 6.31 -20.14 21.41
C LEU A 333 7.25 -19.05 20.91
N VAL A 334 6.71 -17.86 20.65
CA VAL A 334 7.48 -16.68 20.28
C VAL A 334 7.55 -15.75 21.48
N VAL A 335 8.77 -15.42 21.94
CA VAL A 335 9.00 -14.52 23.06
C VAL A 335 9.61 -13.21 22.53
N LEU A 336 8.90 -12.11 22.78
CA LEU A 336 9.36 -10.76 22.50
C LEU A 336 9.94 -10.11 23.75
N MET A 337 10.93 -9.22 23.58
CA MET A 337 11.57 -8.49 24.69
C MET A 337 12.17 -9.41 25.78
N GLY A 338 12.58 -10.63 25.42
CA GLY A 338 13.01 -11.66 26.39
C GLY A 338 14.50 -11.93 26.47
N VAL A 339 15.36 -11.24 25.69
CA VAL A 339 16.81 -11.54 25.58
C VAL A 339 17.48 -11.62 26.95
N ASP A 340 17.31 -10.59 27.78
CA ASP A 340 17.94 -10.54 29.11
C ASP A 340 17.41 -11.60 30.09
N LYS A 341 16.26 -12.21 29.81
CA LYS A 341 15.55 -13.16 30.69
C LYS A 341 15.47 -14.57 30.11
N ILE A 342 16.04 -14.82 28.94
CA ILE A 342 15.86 -16.09 28.22
C ILE A 342 16.35 -17.30 29.02
N GLY A 343 17.44 -17.16 29.79
CA GLY A 343 17.91 -18.24 30.67
C GLY A 343 16.87 -18.63 31.71
N ARG A 344 16.27 -17.65 32.40
CA ARG A 344 15.22 -17.90 33.41
C ARG A 344 13.93 -18.43 32.80
N ILE A 345 13.57 -17.94 31.61
CA ILE A 345 12.44 -18.45 30.84
C ILE A 345 12.66 -19.92 30.47
N ALA A 346 13.85 -20.28 29.99
CA ALA A 346 14.17 -21.65 29.63
C ALA A 346 14.18 -22.59 30.84
N GLU A 347 14.82 -22.20 31.95
CA GLU A 347 14.78 -22.92 33.23
C GLU A 347 13.33 -23.20 33.66
N THR A 348 12.46 -22.18 33.60
CA THR A 348 11.06 -22.30 34.00
C THR A 348 10.28 -23.25 33.08
N LEU A 349 10.46 -23.16 31.76
CA LEU A 349 9.79 -24.05 30.81
C LEU A 349 10.21 -25.51 31.01
N VAL A 350 11.51 -25.76 31.23
CA VAL A 350 12.03 -27.11 31.49
C VAL A 350 11.51 -27.65 32.82
N ALA A 351 11.54 -26.84 33.88
CA ALA A 351 11.03 -27.22 35.20
C ALA A 351 9.54 -27.63 35.18
N HIS A 352 8.75 -27.06 34.26
CA HIS A 352 7.34 -27.38 34.09
C HIS A 352 7.02 -28.42 33.00
N GLY A 353 8.05 -29.11 32.49
CA GLY A 353 7.89 -30.32 31.68
C GLY A 353 8.17 -30.17 30.19
N ARG A 354 8.66 -29.01 29.72
CA ARG A 354 9.14 -28.89 28.33
C ARG A 354 10.50 -29.57 28.18
N SER A 355 10.73 -30.26 27.07
CA SER A 355 11.99 -30.99 26.86
C SER A 355 13.18 -30.02 26.80
N PRO A 356 14.29 -30.27 27.51
CA PRO A 356 15.51 -29.46 27.44
C PRO A 356 16.13 -29.42 26.03
N ASP A 357 15.85 -30.43 25.20
CA ASP A 357 16.31 -30.53 23.81
C ASP A 357 15.44 -29.72 22.83
N THR A 358 14.37 -29.07 23.31
CA THR A 358 13.48 -28.27 22.45
C THR A 358 14.30 -27.19 21.74
N PRO A 359 14.26 -27.11 20.40
CA PRO A 359 15.00 -26.12 19.64
C PRO A 359 14.59 -24.69 19.97
N VAL A 360 15.58 -23.79 19.99
CA VAL A 360 15.41 -22.35 20.18
C VAL A 360 16.18 -21.62 19.10
N ALA A 361 15.58 -20.59 18.51
CA ALA A 361 16.27 -19.64 17.65
C ALA A 361 16.07 -18.22 18.15
N LEU A 362 17.15 -17.44 18.18
CA LEU A 362 17.11 -15.99 18.40
C LEU A 362 17.44 -15.31 17.08
N VAL A 363 16.55 -14.44 16.62
CA VAL A 363 16.75 -13.63 15.42
C VAL A 363 16.88 -12.17 15.85
N GLN A 364 18.12 -11.70 15.86
CA GLN A 364 18.50 -10.33 16.21
C GLN A 364 18.43 -9.42 14.98
N GLU A 365 18.03 -8.16 15.17
CA GLU A 365 17.96 -7.13 14.12
C GLU A 365 17.22 -7.62 12.85
N GLY A 366 16.12 -8.37 13.07
CA GLY A 366 15.40 -9.07 12.01
C GLY A 366 14.98 -8.17 10.85
N THR A 367 15.03 -8.70 9.63
CA THR A 367 14.76 -8.02 8.36
C THR A 367 15.72 -6.89 7.97
N THR A 368 16.64 -6.49 8.85
CA THR A 368 17.65 -5.48 8.51
C THR A 368 18.89 -6.14 7.89
N ALA A 369 19.77 -5.32 7.29
CA ALA A 369 21.08 -5.79 6.83
C ALA A 369 21.97 -6.35 7.96
N ALA A 370 21.67 -6.05 9.23
CA ALA A 370 22.38 -6.55 10.40
C ALA A 370 21.75 -7.83 10.99
N GLN A 371 20.77 -8.45 10.31
CA GLN A 371 20.07 -9.63 10.79
C GLN A 371 21.05 -10.75 11.15
N ARG A 372 20.89 -11.32 12.36
CA ARG A 372 21.68 -12.46 12.83
C ARG A 372 20.79 -13.51 13.47
N ARG A 373 20.95 -14.77 13.06
CA ARG A 373 20.30 -15.93 13.67
C ARG A 373 21.28 -16.67 14.59
N VAL A 374 20.82 -17.01 15.78
CA VAL A 374 21.56 -17.84 16.75
C VAL A 374 20.65 -18.98 17.19
N ASP A 375 21.06 -20.21 16.90
CA ASP A 375 20.33 -21.42 17.27
C ASP A 375 20.90 -22.04 18.55
N ALA A 376 20.02 -22.57 19.39
CA ALA A 376 20.32 -23.22 20.67
C ALA A 376 19.22 -24.26 20.99
N THR A 377 19.27 -24.82 22.20
CA THR A 377 18.14 -25.55 22.80
C THR A 377 17.75 -24.89 24.12
N LEU A 378 16.63 -25.29 24.72
CA LEU A 378 16.26 -24.80 26.05
C LEU A 378 17.37 -25.06 27.10
N ALA A 379 18.12 -26.15 26.96
CA ALA A 379 19.25 -26.45 27.84
C ALA A 379 20.44 -25.48 27.68
N THR A 380 20.72 -24.99 26.47
CA THR A 380 21.97 -24.29 26.15
C THR A 380 21.80 -22.79 25.90
N VAL A 381 20.56 -22.32 25.77
CA VAL A 381 20.29 -20.95 25.34
C VAL A 381 20.88 -19.89 26.27
N ALA A 382 20.88 -20.11 27.59
CA ALA A 382 21.41 -19.17 28.57
C ALA A 382 22.90 -18.86 28.35
N GLU A 383 23.71 -19.90 28.12
CA GLU A 383 25.13 -19.76 27.84
C GLU A 383 25.38 -19.24 26.43
N THR A 384 24.59 -19.71 25.46
CA THR A 384 24.73 -19.36 24.04
C THR A 384 24.53 -17.87 23.81
N VAL A 385 23.52 -17.24 24.43
CA VAL A 385 23.27 -15.81 24.23
C VAL A 385 24.40 -14.94 24.78
N VAL A 386 25.05 -15.36 25.86
CA VAL A 386 26.21 -14.67 26.44
C VAL A 386 27.43 -14.87 25.54
N ALA A 387 27.72 -16.12 25.16
CA ALA A 387 28.88 -16.47 24.34
C ALA A 387 28.84 -15.81 22.94
N GLN A 388 27.64 -15.66 22.37
CA GLN A 388 27.42 -15.07 21.05
C GLN A 388 27.16 -13.55 21.10
N ASP A 389 27.15 -12.96 22.29
CA ASP A 389 26.85 -11.56 22.57
C ASP A 389 25.53 -11.07 21.92
N VAL A 390 24.45 -11.84 22.09
CA VAL A 390 23.13 -11.49 21.53
C VAL A 390 22.58 -10.26 22.25
N LYS A 391 22.18 -9.24 21.48
CA LYS A 391 21.61 -7.99 22.01
C LYS A 391 20.17 -7.78 21.54
N PRO A 392 19.35 -7.06 22.33
CA PRO A 392 18.08 -6.53 21.83
C PRO A 392 18.31 -5.52 20.67
N PRO A 393 17.37 -5.41 19.71
CA PRO A 393 16.14 -6.20 19.59
C PRO A 393 16.38 -7.59 18.99
N ALA A 394 15.77 -8.61 19.59
CA ALA A 394 15.72 -9.96 19.03
C ALA A 394 14.38 -10.64 19.31
N VAL A 395 13.93 -11.44 18.35
CA VAL A 395 12.75 -12.31 18.46
C VAL A 395 13.22 -13.72 18.77
N ILE A 396 12.66 -14.33 19.82
CA ILE A 396 13.04 -15.67 20.26
C ILE A 396 11.91 -16.63 19.87
N VAL A 397 12.25 -17.71 19.18
CA VAL A 397 11.33 -18.76 18.75
C VAL A 397 11.72 -20.07 19.42
N ILE A 398 10.77 -20.71 20.08
CA ILE A 398 10.95 -21.97 20.82
C ILE A 398 9.98 -23.00 20.23
N GLY A 399 10.52 -24.13 19.76
CA GLY A 399 9.74 -25.24 19.22
C GLY A 399 10.34 -25.84 17.95
N ASP A 400 9.78 -26.98 17.54
CA ASP A 400 10.33 -27.82 16.47
C ASP A 400 10.35 -27.14 15.10
N VAL A 401 9.55 -26.08 14.90
CA VAL A 401 9.55 -25.28 13.66
C VAL A 401 10.92 -24.66 13.33
N VAL A 402 11.78 -24.45 14.33
CA VAL A 402 13.16 -23.95 14.15
C VAL A 402 13.99 -24.88 13.27
N ALA A 403 13.69 -26.18 13.26
CA ALA A 403 14.43 -27.21 12.55
C ALA A 403 13.84 -27.58 11.17
N VAL A 404 12.70 -26.99 10.78
CA VAL A 404 12.00 -27.33 9.52
C VAL A 404 12.60 -26.63 8.30
N GLY A 405 13.16 -25.44 8.48
CA GLY A 405 13.75 -24.65 7.40
C GLY A 405 15.04 -25.27 6.82
N PRO A 406 15.36 -25.03 5.54
CA PRO A 406 16.63 -25.46 4.96
C PRO A 406 17.81 -24.83 5.71
N ARG A 407 18.74 -25.67 6.20
CA ARG A 407 19.97 -25.20 6.85
C ARG A 407 20.80 -24.42 5.84
N GLY A 408 20.91 -23.10 6.00
CA GLY A 408 21.80 -22.24 5.22
C GLY A 408 21.15 -21.36 4.14
N ALA A 409 19.82 -21.19 4.13
CA ALA A 409 19.19 -20.15 3.31
C ALA A 409 18.94 -18.89 4.17
N ALA A 410 19.93 -18.01 4.22
CA ALA A 410 19.78 -16.60 4.60
C ALA A 410 20.72 -15.79 3.70
#